data_AF-D7MXR4-F1
#
_entry.id   AF-D7MXR4-F1
#
_cell.length_a   1.000
_cell.length_b   1.000
_cell.length_c   1.000
_cell.angle_alpha   90.00
_cell.angle_beta   90.00
_cell.angle_gamma   90.00
#
_symmetry.space_group_name_H-M   'P 1'
#
loop_
_entity.id
_entity.type
_entity.pdbx_description
1 polymer ?
#
loop_
_entity_poly.entity_id
_entity_poly.type
_entity_poly.pdbx_seq_one_letter_code
_entity_poly.pdbx_strand_id
1 'polypeptide(L)' 'MVTPGSSTRSMRRATKEYTRDQDSVIPTTSELEEFFAYAEQQQQRLFMEKYNFDIVNEIPLSGRYEWVQVNP' A
#
# COMPACT_ATOMS: atom_id res chain seq x y z
N MET A 1 37.62 -4.06 17.44
CA MET A 1 37.23 -2.74 16.87
C MET A 1 37.94 -2.59 15.52
N VAL A 2 37.27 -2.90 14.41
CA VAL A 2 37.65 -2.46 13.06
C VAL A 2 36.37 -2.31 12.23
N THR A 3 36.21 -1.19 11.56
CA THR A 3 35.10 -0.93 10.60
C THR A 3 35.73 -0.91 9.21
N PRO A 4 35.25 -1.67 8.22
CA PRO A 4 35.73 -1.49 6.86
C PRO A 4 35.02 -0.28 6.22
N GLY A 5 35.81 0.72 5.84
CA GLY A 5 35.33 1.94 5.19
C GLY A 5 34.67 1.66 3.85
N SER A 6 33.49 2.24 3.65
CA SER A 6 32.75 2.21 2.38
C SER A 6 33.48 3.08 1.35
N SER A 7 34.13 2.45 0.37
CA SER A 7 34.86 3.11 -0.69
C SER A 7 33.89 3.70 -1.73
N THR A 8 33.84 5.02 -1.81
CA THR A 8 33.02 5.76 -2.78
C THR A 8 33.66 5.68 -4.16
N ARG A 9 33.37 4.62 -4.94
CA ARG A 9 33.76 4.57 -6.36
C ARG A 9 32.60 5.03 -7.24
N SER A 10 32.61 6.34 -7.50
CA SER A 10 31.81 7.02 -8.53
C SER A 10 31.89 6.29 -9.88
N MET A 11 30.80 5.63 -10.27
CA MET A 11 30.60 5.13 -11.63
C MET A 11 29.66 6.10 -12.39
N ARG A 12 30.10 7.35 -12.50
CA ARG A 12 29.58 8.27 -13.53
C ARG A 12 30.10 7.76 -14.88
N ARG A 13 29.36 6.83 -15.53
CA ARG A 13 29.32 6.55 -16.99
C ARG A 13 28.61 5.22 -17.27
N ALA A 14 27.28 5.24 -17.16
CA ALA A 14 26.35 4.37 -17.91
C ALA A 14 24.90 4.86 -17.73
N THR A 15 24.66 6.18 -17.87
CA THR A 15 23.31 6.76 -17.76
C THR A 15 22.80 7.26 -19.11
N LYS A 16 23.08 6.52 -20.20
CA LYS A 16 22.65 6.91 -21.56
C LYS A 16 22.10 5.77 -22.43
N GLU A 17 21.85 4.57 -21.89
CA GLU A 17 21.40 3.41 -22.70
C GLU A 17 20.25 2.60 -22.06
N TYR A 18 19.43 3.23 -21.21
CA TYR A 18 18.17 2.63 -20.72
C TYR A 18 16.93 3.48 -21.08
N THR A 19 17.07 4.37 -22.06
CA THR A 19 16.03 5.35 -22.41
C THR A 19 15.62 5.23 -23.87
N ARG A 20 15.28 4.03 -24.36
CA ARG A 20 14.57 3.83 -25.63
C ARG A 20 14.29 2.33 -25.89
N ASP A 21 13.35 1.69 -25.18
CA ASP A 21 12.59 0.48 -25.67
C ASP A 21 11.76 -0.24 -24.58
N GLN A 22 11.21 0.49 -23.62
CA GLN A 22 10.03 -0.01 -22.92
C GLN A 22 8.98 1.05 -23.14
N ASP A 23 8.08 0.82 -24.08
CA ASP A 23 6.75 1.43 -24.03
C ASP A 23 6.20 1.14 -22.63
N SER A 24 6.42 2.07 -21.71
CA SER A 24 5.91 1.95 -20.36
C SER A 24 4.41 2.09 -20.47
N VAL A 25 3.70 0.95 -20.55
CA VAL A 25 2.26 0.90 -20.40
C VAL A 25 1.98 1.23 -18.95
N ILE A 26 2.01 2.53 -18.63
CA ILE A 26 1.62 3.06 -17.35
C ILE A 26 0.10 2.95 -17.33
N PRO A 27 -0.48 2.14 -16.42
CA PRO A 27 -1.93 2.06 -16.32
C PRO A 27 -2.50 3.45 -16.02
N THR A 28 -3.65 3.73 -16.60
CA THR A 28 -4.41 4.93 -16.31
C THR A 28 -4.82 4.95 -14.84
N THR A 29 -5.09 6.15 -14.31
CA THR A 29 -5.58 6.30 -12.94
C THR A 29 -6.83 5.45 -12.68
N SER A 30 -7.73 5.32 -13.66
CA SER A 30 -8.95 4.51 -13.51
C SER A 30 -8.64 3.02 -13.37
N GLU A 31 -7.66 2.50 -14.12
CA GLU A 31 -7.27 1.09 -14.04
C GLU A 31 -6.61 0.78 -12.70
N LEU A 32 -5.79 1.69 -12.18
CA LEU A 32 -5.20 1.56 -10.85
C LEU A 32 -6.26 1.62 -9.75
N GLU A 33 -7.18 2.58 -9.85
CA GLU A 33 -8.25 2.75 -8.86
C GLU A 33 -9.13 1.50 -8.78
N GLU A 34 -9.54 0.94 -9.93
CA GLU A 34 -10.32 -0.30 -9.97
C GLU A 34 -9.57 -1.48 -9.34
N PHE A 35 -8.27 -1.60 -9.64
CA PHE A 35 -7.42 -2.62 -9.06
C PHE A 35 -7.35 -2.52 -7.52
N PHE A 36 -7.13 -1.32 -6.98
CA PHE A 36 -7.05 -1.12 -5.54
C PHE A 36 -8.41 -1.24 -4.86
N ALA A 37 -9.49 -0.74 -5.46
CA ALA A 37 -10.85 -0.83 -4.93
C ALA A 37 -11.28 -2.29 -4.71
N TYR A 38 -10.91 -3.20 -5.62
CA TYR A 38 -11.20 -4.63 -5.44
C TYR A 38 -10.51 -5.18 -4.18
N ALA A 39 -9.21 -4.95 -4.04
CA ALA A 39 -8.44 -5.45 -2.90
C ALA A 39 -8.92 -4.81 -1.58
N GLU A 40 -9.19 -3.50 -1.60
CA GLU A 40 -9.70 -2.76 -0.47
C GLU A 40 -11.05 -3.32 0.01
N GLN A 41 -11.98 -3.58 -0.92
CA GLN A 41 -13.28 -4.16 -0.58
C GLN A 41 -13.13 -5.54 0.10
N GLN A 42 -12.21 -6.39 -0.37
CA GLN A 42 -11.98 -7.68 0.28
C GLN A 42 -11.43 -7.50 1.70
N GLN A 43 -10.49 -6.58 1.89
CA GLN A 43 -9.94 -6.28 3.23
C GLN A 43 -11.00 -5.71 4.17
N GLN A 44 -11.85 -4.80 3.69
CA GLN A 44 -12.98 -4.25 4.45
C GLN A 44 -13.94 -5.37 4.91
N ARG A 45 -14.31 -6.29 4.01
CA ARG A 45 -15.18 -7.44 4.35
C ARG A 45 -14.56 -8.33 5.43
N LEU A 46 -13.30 -8.72 5.25
CA LEU A 46 -12.60 -9.57 6.21
C LEU A 46 -12.46 -8.89 7.58
N PHE A 47 -12.21 -7.58 7.60
CA PHE A 47 -12.16 -6.81 8.83
C PHE A 47 -13.53 -6.79 9.51
N MET A 48 -14.58 -6.46 8.76
CA MET A 48 -15.95 -6.38 9.24
C MET A 48 -16.44 -7.71 9.82
N GLU A 49 -16.14 -8.84 9.17
CA GLU A 49 -16.47 -10.18 9.67
C GLU A 49 -15.69 -10.53 10.95
N LYS A 50 -14.40 -10.19 11.00
CA LYS A 50 -13.54 -10.53 12.13
C LYS A 50 -13.93 -9.73 13.38
N TYR A 51 -14.23 -8.46 13.20
CA TYR A 51 -14.31 -7.46 14.26
C TYR A 51 -15.70 -6.88 14.49
N ASN A 52 -16.70 -7.26 13.68
CA ASN A 52 -18.06 -6.70 13.69
C ASN A 52 -18.05 -5.17 13.74
N PHE A 53 -17.24 -4.55 12.86
CA PHE A 53 -17.13 -3.10 12.76
C PHE A 53 -17.00 -2.69 11.30
N ASP A 54 -17.80 -1.73 10.89
CA ASP A 54 -17.74 -1.11 9.57
C ASP A 54 -16.79 0.09 9.63
N ILE A 55 -15.57 -0.09 9.13
CA ILE A 55 -14.54 0.96 9.10
C ILE A 55 -14.82 2.07 8.09
N VAL A 56 -15.67 1.82 7.09
CA VAL A 56 -15.98 2.82 6.06
C VAL A 56 -16.97 3.84 6.61
N ASN A 57 -17.97 3.35 7.35
CA ASN A 57 -18.98 4.20 7.97
C ASN A 57 -18.67 4.56 9.44
N GLU A 58 -17.60 3.98 10.00
CA GLU A 58 -17.20 4.13 11.41
C GLU A 58 -18.27 3.67 12.41
N ILE A 59 -19.00 2.60 12.08
CA ILE A 59 -20.13 2.10 12.87
C ILE A 59 -19.83 0.70 13.43
N PRO A 60 -19.98 0.50 14.75
CA PRO A 60 -19.94 -0.85 15.29
C PRO A 60 -21.18 -1.64 14.91
N LEU A 61 -20.96 -2.89 14.54
CA LEU A 61 -22.01 -3.85 14.23
C LEU A 61 -22.23 -4.79 15.42
N SER A 62 -23.43 -5.34 15.52
CA SER A 62 -23.73 -6.36 16.51
C SER A 62 -22.86 -7.60 16.28
N GLY A 63 -22.16 -8.08 17.32
CA GLY A 63 -21.29 -9.24 17.18
C GLY A 63 -20.54 -9.61 18.46
N ARG A 64 -19.31 -10.09 18.30
CA ARG A 64 -18.47 -10.59 19.40
C ARG A 64 -17.83 -9.47 20.21
N TYR A 65 -17.55 -8.35 19.58
CA TYR A 65 -16.87 -7.21 20.19
C TYR A 65 -17.84 -6.06 20.43
N GLU A 66 -17.76 -5.46 21.62
CA GLU A 66 -18.42 -4.20 21.94
C GLU A 66 -17.41 -3.08 21.76
N TRP A 67 -17.68 -2.18 20.82
CA TRP A 67 -16.80 -1.04 20.53
C TRP A 67 -17.21 0.17 21.35
N VAL A 68 -16.23 0.80 22.00
CA VAL A 68 -16.43 2.01 22.80
C VAL A 68 -15.60 3.13 22.19
N GLN A 69 -16.25 4.25 21.84
CA GLN A 69 -15.54 5.45 21.39
C GLN A 69 -14.79 6.07 22.58
N VAL A 70 -13.50 6.32 22.39
CA VAL A 70 -12.65 6.96 23.39
C VAL A 70 -12.44 8.41 22.98
N ASN A 71 -12.88 9.35 23.82
CA ASN A 71 -12.56 10.76 23.62
C ASN A 71 -11.19 11.05 24.27
N PRO A 72 -10.25 11.69 23.56
CA PRO A 72 -8.97 12.09 24.14
C PRO A 72 -9.10 13.11 25.26
#